data_AF-A0A424W7G9-F1
#
_entry.id   AF-A0A424W7G9-F1
#
_cell.length_a   1.000
_cell.length_b   1.000
_cell.length_c   1.000
_cell.angle_alpha   90.00
_cell.angle_beta   90.00
_cell.angle_gamma   90.00
#
_symmetry.space_group_name_H-M   'P 1'
#
loop_
_entity.id
_entity.type
_entity.pdbx_description
1 polymer ?
#
loop_
_entity_poly.entity_id
_entity_poly.type
_entity_poly.pdbx_seq_one_letter_code
_entity_poly.pdbx_strand_id
1 'polypeptide(L)'
;MDANLRKAALEYHELGRPGKISVTPTKQLTNQRDLALAYSPGVAAACEEIVADPANVYRYTARGNLVGVITNGTAVLGLGNIGALASKPVMEGKAVLFKKFAGLDVFDIEINETDPDKLVEIIAGLEATFGGINLEDIKAPECFTVERKLRERMKIPVFHDDQHGTAICVSAAFINGLKVVGKDIKQVKVVTSGAGA
;
A
#
# COMPACT_ATOMS: atom_id res chain seq x y z
N MET A 1 -17.07 6.06 19.83
CA MET A 1 -17.46 4.75 19.27
C MET A 1 -18.38 4.08 20.26
N ASP A 2 -19.54 3.58 19.82
CA ASP A 2 -20.46 2.83 20.68
C ASP A 2 -19.79 1.55 21.23
N ALA A 3 -20.20 1.12 22.43
CA ALA A 3 -19.58 -0.01 23.13
C ALA A 3 -19.75 -1.34 22.38
N ASN A 4 -20.91 -1.55 21.74
CA ASN A 4 -21.16 -2.75 20.95
C ASN A 4 -20.29 -2.78 19.70
N LEU A 5 -20.16 -1.63 19.02
CA LEU A 5 -19.29 -1.52 17.85
C LEU A 5 -17.81 -1.73 18.23
N ARG A 6 -17.37 -1.22 19.39
CA ARG A 6 -16.01 -1.47 19.89
C ARG A 6 -15.75 -2.96 20.08
N LYS A 7 -16.67 -3.65 20.76
CA LYS A 7 -16.55 -5.09 21.03
C LYS A 7 -16.50 -5.87 19.73
N ALA A 8 -17.44 -5.62 18.81
CA ALA A 8 -17.49 -6.28 17.50
C ALA A 8 -16.22 -6.04 16.68
N ALA A 9 -15.66 -4.82 16.70
CA ALA A 9 -14.42 -4.51 16.00
C ALA A 9 -13.23 -5.31 16.56
N LEU A 10 -13.12 -5.46 17.88
CA LEU A 10 -12.06 -6.25 18.50
C LEU A 10 -12.22 -7.75 18.20
N GLU A 11 -13.43 -8.28 18.37
CA GLU A 11 -13.76 -9.68 18.06
C GLU A 11 -13.47 -10.00 16.59
N TYR A 12 -13.75 -9.07 15.66
CA TYR A 12 -13.44 -9.22 14.24
C TYR A 12 -11.94 -9.38 13.93
N HIS A 13 -11.05 -8.77 14.74
CA HIS A 13 -9.60 -8.88 14.55
C HIS A 13 -8.97 -10.05 15.31
N GLU A 14 -9.64 -10.58 16.34
CA GLU A 14 -9.10 -11.57 17.26
C GLU A 14 -9.59 -13.00 16.99
N LEU A 15 -10.90 -13.17 16.75
CA LEU A 15 -11.52 -14.50 16.77
C LEU A 15 -11.24 -15.32 15.50
N GLY A 16 -11.05 -16.62 15.68
CA GLY A 16 -10.70 -17.55 14.60
C GLY A 16 -9.20 -17.50 14.30
N ARG A 17 -8.82 -16.66 13.34
CA ARG A 17 -7.42 -16.38 13.00
C ARG A 17 -7.16 -14.88 13.18
N PRO A 18 -6.26 -14.46 14.09
CA PRO A 18 -5.97 -13.05 14.28
C PRO A 18 -5.46 -12.35 13.02
N GLY A 19 -5.79 -11.06 12.90
CA GLY A 19 -5.47 -10.23 11.74
C GLY A 19 -6.40 -10.48 10.55
N LYS A 20 -6.18 -9.75 9.47
CA LYS A 20 -7.10 -9.73 8.31
C LYS A 20 -6.50 -10.30 7.03
N ILE A 21 -5.25 -10.73 7.08
CA ILE A 21 -4.49 -11.18 5.90
C ILE A 21 -3.88 -12.56 6.10
N SER A 22 -3.60 -13.23 4.98
CA SER A 22 -2.86 -14.48 4.95
C SER A 22 -2.14 -14.63 3.61
N VAL A 23 -1.03 -15.37 3.60
CA VAL A 23 -0.33 -15.74 2.36
C VAL A 23 -0.76 -17.14 1.97
N THR A 24 -1.23 -17.30 0.73
CA THR A 24 -1.63 -18.59 0.18
C THR A 24 -0.89 -18.84 -1.14
N PRO A 25 -0.26 -20.01 -1.34
CA PRO A 25 0.39 -20.35 -2.60
C PRO A 25 -0.59 -20.35 -3.78
N THR A 26 -0.16 -19.83 -4.93
CA THR A 26 -0.96 -19.82 -6.17
C THR A 26 -0.75 -21.06 -7.04
N LYS A 27 0.34 -21.80 -6.81
CA LYS A 27 0.66 -23.06 -7.47
C LYS A 27 0.48 -24.20 -6.48
N GLN A 28 -0.11 -25.31 -6.93
CA GLN A 28 -0.29 -26.48 -6.09
C GLN A 28 1.07 -27.13 -5.79
N LEU A 29 1.17 -27.74 -4.61
CA LEU A 29 2.35 -28.48 -4.14
C LEU A 29 1.89 -29.88 -3.69
N THR A 30 1.49 -30.71 -4.65
CA THR A 30 0.82 -31.99 -4.36
C THR A 30 1.75 -33.20 -4.42
N ASN A 31 2.89 -33.07 -5.11
CA ASN A 31 3.79 -34.19 -5.38
C ASN A 31 5.26 -33.73 -5.49
N GLN A 32 6.17 -34.69 -5.64
CA GLN A 32 7.61 -34.42 -5.72
C GLN A 32 8.01 -33.56 -6.91
N ARG A 33 7.32 -33.70 -8.06
CA ARG A 33 7.58 -32.89 -9.24
C ARG A 33 7.19 -31.43 -8.99
N ASP A 34 6.03 -31.18 -8.36
CA ASP A 34 5.61 -29.82 -8.00
C ASP A 34 6.63 -29.15 -7.07
N LEU A 35 7.11 -29.88 -6.06
CA LEU A 35 8.14 -29.40 -5.14
C LEU A 35 9.45 -29.06 -5.88
N ALA A 36 9.89 -29.94 -6.78
CA ALA A 36 11.09 -29.73 -7.58
C ALA A 36 10.98 -28.54 -8.54
N LEU A 37 9.76 -28.18 -8.97
CA LEU A 37 9.52 -27.00 -9.83
C LEU A 37 9.38 -25.70 -9.02
N ALA A 38 8.71 -25.75 -7.86
CA ALA A 38 8.50 -24.58 -7.01
C ALA A 38 9.77 -24.15 -6.27
N TYR A 39 10.70 -25.08 -6.05
CA TYR A 39 11.97 -24.83 -5.37
C TYR A 39 13.10 -25.55 -6.11
N SER A 40 14.07 -26.10 -5.39
CA SER A 40 15.22 -26.76 -5.99
C SER A 40 14.87 -28.11 -6.63
N PRO A 41 15.42 -28.43 -7.82
CA PRO A 41 16.35 -27.61 -8.62
C PRO A 41 15.64 -26.67 -9.61
N GLY A 42 14.34 -26.81 -9.87
CA GLY A 42 13.65 -26.18 -10.98
C GLY A 42 13.54 -24.65 -10.91
N VAL A 43 13.48 -24.07 -9.70
CA VAL A 43 13.44 -22.61 -9.51
C VAL A 43 14.65 -21.90 -10.12
N ALA A 44 15.79 -22.60 -10.28
CA ALA A 44 17.00 -22.05 -10.88
C ALA A 44 16.76 -21.52 -12.30
N ALA A 45 15.90 -22.18 -13.09
CA ALA A 45 15.60 -21.74 -14.46
C ALA A 45 14.96 -20.35 -14.48
N ALA A 46 14.01 -20.06 -13.58
CA ALA A 46 13.41 -18.73 -13.48
C ALA A 46 14.44 -17.67 -13.03
N CYS A 47 15.35 -18.03 -12.11
CA CYS A 47 16.42 -17.15 -11.68
C CYS A 47 17.40 -16.82 -12.82
N GLU A 48 17.83 -17.82 -13.59
CA GLU A 48 18.73 -17.64 -14.74
C GLU A 48 18.12 -16.75 -15.81
N GLU A 49 16.82 -16.91 -16.11
CA GLU A 49 16.10 -16.03 -17.04
C GLU A 49 16.02 -14.57 -16.55
N ILE A 50 15.91 -14.34 -15.24
CA ILE A 50 15.92 -12.98 -14.66
C ILE A 50 17.34 -12.39 -14.65
N VAL A 51 18.37 -13.21 -14.45
CA VAL A 51 19.77 -12.78 -14.59
C VAL A 51 20.07 -12.37 -16.04
N ALA A 52 19.55 -13.12 -17.02
CA ALA A 52 19.71 -12.82 -18.44
C ALA A 52 18.95 -11.55 -18.86
N ASP A 53 17.71 -11.39 -18.40
CA ASP A 53 16.90 -10.19 -18.61
C ASP A 53 16.09 -9.84 -17.33
N PRO A 54 16.45 -8.77 -16.60
CA PRO A 54 15.74 -8.35 -15.40
C PRO A 54 14.24 -8.08 -15.58
N ALA A 55 13.78 -7.76 -16.80
CA ALA A 55 12.35 -7.55 -17.06
C ALA A 55 11.52 -8.84 -16.88
N ASN A 56 12.15 -10.01 -16.99
CA ASN A 56 11.50 -11.31 -16.77
C ASN A 56 10.97 -11.50 -15.33
N VAL A 57 11.39 -10.66 -14.38
CA VAL A 57 10.83 -10.66 -13.02
C VAL A 57 9.31 -10.46 -13.02
N TYR A 58 8.75 -9.71 -13.98
CA TYR A 58 7.31 -9.52 -14.12
C TYR A 58 6.59 -10.75 -14.69
N ARG A 59 7.32 -11.65 -15.36
CA ARG A 59 6.77 -12.88 -15.97
C ARG A 59 6.80 -14.05 -15.00
N TYR A 60 7.89 -14.19 -14.24
CA TYR A 60 8.16 -15.37 -13.42
C TYR A 60 7.93 -15.17 -11.92
N THR A 61 7.50 -13.99 -11.49
CA THR A 61 7.22 -13.70 -10.08
C THR A 61 5.89 -12.98 -9.90
N ALA A 62 5.45 -12.84 -8.65
CA ALA A 62 4.28 -12.05 -8.30
C ALA A 62 4.51 -10.53 -8.37
N ARG A 63 5.74 -10.05 -8.63
CA ARG A 63 6.11 -8.62 -8.54
C ARG A 63 5.14 -7.71 -9.28
N GLY A 64 4.69 -8.10 -10.47
CA GLY A 64 3.77 -7.28 -11.28
C GLY A 64 2.39 -7.03 -10.67
N ASN A 65 1.94 -7.89 -9.75
CA ASN A 65 0.65 -7.75 -9.05
C ASN A 65 0.80 -7.34 -7.57
N LEU A 66 2.04 -7.24 -7.07
CA LEU A 66 2.35 -7.07 -5.66
C LEU A 66 2.63 -5.61 -5.33
N VAL A 67 1.84 -5.03 -4.42
CA VAL A 67 1.99 -3.65 -3.92
C VAL A 67 2.47 -3.67 -2.47
N GLY A 68 3.42 -2.79 -2.14
CA GLY A 68 3.82 -2.55 -0.75
C GLY A 68 2.99 -1.43 -0.17
N VAL A 69 2.15 -1.71 0.84
CA VAL A 69 1.46 -0.68 1.63
C VAL A 69 2.35 -0.34 2.80
N ILE A 70 2.95 0.85 2.80
CA ILE A 70 4.02 1.21 3.72
C ILE A 70 3.62 2.41 4.57
N THR A 71 3.86 2.29 5.88
CA THR A 71 3.66 3.36 6.85
C THR A 71 4.78 3.37 7.89
N ASN A 72 4.92 4.48 8.62
CA ASN A 72 5.64 4.52 9.89
C ASN A 72 4.73 4.80 11.11
N GLY A 73 3.41 4.85 10.88
CA GLY A 73 2.40 5.02 11.92
C GLY A 73 2.38 6.41 12.57
N THR A 74 2.89 7.43 11.88
CA THR A 74 3.02 8.79 12.44
C THR A 74 1.77 9.66 12.23
N ALA A 75 0.84 9.28 11.37
CA ALA A 75 -0.41 10.00 11.12
C ALA A 75 -1.59 9.04 10.89
N VAL A 76 -1.77 8.05 11.76
CA VAL A 76 -2.78 7.00 11.58
C VAL A 76 -4.18 7.57 11.79
N LEU A 77 -4.94 7.72 10.70
CA LEU A 77 -6.30 8.24 10.73
C LEU A 77 -6.39 9.55 11.55
N GLY A 78 -7.40 9.69 12.42
CA GLY A 78 -7.50 10.78 13.39
C GLY A 78 -6.76 10.53 14.71
N LEU A 79 -5.97 9.46 14.83
CA LEU A 79 -5.26 9.07 16.05
C LEU A 79 -3.88 9.71 16.15
N GLY A 80 -3.34 10.21 15.03
CA GLY A 80 -2.03 10.84 14.96
C GLY A 80 -0.90 9.83 15.07
N ASN A 81 0.17 10.21 15.76
CA ASN A 81 1.35 9.36 15.89
C ASN A 81 1.15 8.32 17.00
N ILE A 82 0.78 7.11 16.60
CA ILE A 82 0.61 5.95 17.49
C ILE A 82 1.69 4.88 17.27
N GLY A 83 2.60 5.12 16.32
CA GLY A 83 3.73 4.26 15.99
C GLY A 83 3.36 3.07 15.09
N ALA A 84 4.40 2.49 14.48
CA ALA A 84 4.33 1.41 13.50
C ALA A 84 3.51 0.19 13.96
N LEU A 85 3.66 -0.27 15.21
CA LEU A 85 2.91 -1.44 15.67
C LEU A 85 1.40 -1.17 15.74
N ALA A 86 1.00 0.01 16.20
CA ALA A 86 -0.40 0.34 16.35
C ALA A 86 -1.08 0.71 15.02
N SER A 87 -0.31 1.03 13.96
CA SER A 87 -0.83 1.24 12.60
C SER A 87 -1.17 -0.06 11.88
N LYS A 88 -0.60 -1.20 12.30
CA LYS A 88 -0.76 -2.49 11.62
C LYS A 88 -2.19 -2.88 11.27
N PRO A 89 -3.19 -2.75 12.17
CA PRO A 89 -4.57 -3.03 11.80
C PRO A 89 -5.06 -2.15 10.64
N VAL A 90 -4.66 -0.89 10.54
CA VAL A 90 -5.09 -0.03 9.42
C VAL A 90 -4.49 -0.52 8.10
N MET A 91 -3.20 -0.88 8.11
CA MET A 91 -2.50 -1.35 6.90
C MET A 91 -3.01 -2.69 6.39
N GLU A 92 -3.27 -3.66 7.28
CA GLU A 92 -3.95 -4.90 6.90
C GLU A 92 -5.34 -4.62 6.31
N GLY A 93 -6.03 -3.59 6.82
CA GLY A 93 -7.30 -3.12 6.27
C GLY A 93 -7.15 -2.65 4.83
N LYS A 94 -6.15 -1.81 4.55
CA LYS A 94 -5.83 -1.34 3.20
C LYS A 94 -5.49 -2.50 2.26
N ALA A 95 -4.71 -3.48 2.72
CA ALA A 95 -4.41 -4.69 1.96
C ALA A 95 -5.68 -5.46 1.54
N VAL A 96 -6.63 -5.64 2.47
CA VAL A 96 -7.94 -6.27 2.16
C VAL A 96 -8.70 -5.48 1.10
N LEU A 97 -8.70 -4.15 1.16
CA LEU A 97 -9.39 -3.30 0.18
C LEU A 97 -8.75 -3.42 -1.22
N PHE A 98 -7.43 -3.34 -1.31
CA PHE A 98 -6.68 -3.56 -2.56
C PHE A 98 -7.04 -4.91 -3.19
N LYS A 99 -7.01 -5.98 -2.38
CA LYS A 99 -7.33 -7.32 -2.89
C LYS A 99 -8.79 -7.44 -3.32
N LYS A 100 -9.71 -6.94 -2.51
CA LYS A 100 -11.15 -7.10 -2.73
C LYS A 100 -11.66 -6.30 -3.94
N PHE A 101 -11.17 -5.08 -4.13
CA PHE A 101 -11.70 -4.16 -5.14
C PHE A 101 -10.87 -4.09 -6.42
N ALA A 102 -9.57 -4.38 -6.36
CA ALA A 102 -8.67 -4.29 -7.51
C ALA A 102 -7.94 -5.61 -7.86
N GLY A 103 -8.08 -6.65 -7.04
CA GLY A 103 -7.39 -7.94 -7.26
C GLY A 103 -5.88 -7.92 -6.98
N LEU A 104 -5.36 -6.79 -6.51
CA LEU A 104 -3.94 -6.58 -6.20
C LEU A 104 -3.53 -7.35 -4.94
N ASP A 105 -2.36 -7.97 -4.98
CA ASP A 105 -1.75 -8.59 -3.80
C ASP A 105 -0.97 -7.52 -3.03
N VAL A 106 -0.98 -7.62 -1.70
CA VAL A 106 -0.36 -6.61 -0.84
C VAL A 106 0.45 -7.27 0.26
N PHE A 107 1.62 -6.70 0.53
CA PHE A 107 2.24 -6.77 1.85
C PHE A 107 2.18 -5.41 2.52
N ASP A 108 1.63 -5.38 3.72
CA ASP A 108 1.74 -4.28 4.66
C ASP A 108 3.12 -4.28 5.34
N ILE A 109 3.77 -3.11 5.39
CA ILE A 109 5.08 -2.93 6.01
C ILE A 109 5.04 -1.70 6.92
N GLU A 110 5.03 -1.96 8.23
CA GLU A 110 5.13 -0.93 9.26
C GLU A 110 6.59 -0.70 9.67
N ILE A 111 7.17 0.42 9.25
CA ILE A 111 8.58 0.76 9.49
C ILE A 111 8.69 1.62 10.76
N ASN A 112 9.41 1.13 11.77
CA ASN A 112 9.68 1.89 12.98
C ASN A 112 10.86 2.88 12.79
N GLU A 113 10.71 3.84 11.88
CA GLU A 113 11.67 4.91 11.61
C GLU A 113 10.93 6.23 11.35
N THR A 114 11.38 7.30 12.00
CA THR A 114 10.74 8.62 11.92
C THR A 114 11.60 9.65 11.20
N ASP A 115 12.88 9.37 11.00
CA ASP A 115 13.73 10.17 10.11
C ASP A 115 13.31 9.95 8.65
N PRO A 116 12.90 11.01 7.91
CA PRO A 116 12.37 10.87 6.56
C PRO A 116 13.42 10.37 5.57
N ASP A 117 14.70 10.68 5.77
CA ASP A 117 15.75 10.28 4.83
C ASP A 117 16.10 8.80 5.01
N LYS A 118 16.20 8.33 6.26
CA LYS A 118 16.34 6.90 6.55
C LYS A 118 15.12 6.11 6.11
N LEU A 119 13.91 6.65 6.29
CA LEU A 119 12.69 6.02 5.81
C LEU A 119 12.73 5.85 4.28
N VAL A 120 13.16 6.87 3.54
CA VAL A 120 13.38 6.79 2.09
C VAL A 120 14.39 5.69 1.73
N GLU A 121 15.52 5.60 2.44
CA GLU A 121 16.51 4.54 2.18
C GLU A 121 15.93 3.13 2.38
N ILE A 122 15.19 2.93 3.47
CA ILE A 122 14.55 1.64 3.76
C ILE A 122 13.55 1.29 2.66
N ILE A 123 12.66 2.22 2.30
CA ILE A 123 11.61 1.98 1.31
C ILE A 123 12.21 1.74 -0.08
N ALA A 124 13.18 2.55 -0.49
CA ALA A 124 13.84 2.37 -1.79
C ALA A 124 14.55 1.01 -1.90
N GLY A 125 15.09 0.49 -0.79
CA GLY A 125 15.69 -0.85 -0.73
C GLY A 125 14.70 -1.99 -1.04
N LEU A 126 13.40 -1.74 -0.94
CA LEU A 126 12.34 -2.73 -1.19
C LEU A 126 11.90 -2.80 -2.66
N GLU A 127 12.45 -1.95 -3.55
CA GLU A 127 12.01 -1.82 -4.95
C GLU A 127 12.00 -3.14 -5.74
N ALA A 128 12.95 -4.04 -5.47
CA ALA A 128 13.05 -5.32 -6.17
C ALA A 128 11.86 -6.25 -5.90
N THR A 129 11.21 -6.12 -4.74
CA THR A 129 10.10 -6.98 -4.32
C THR A 129 8.78 -6.55 -4.95
N PHE A 130 8.55 -5.24 -5.05
CA PHE A 130 7.24 -4.68 -5.35
C PHE A 130 7.12 -4.22 -6.81
N GLY A 131 5.89 -4.27 -7.33
CA GLY A 131 5.50 -3.64 -8.60
C GLY A 131 5.02 -2.20 -8.42
N GLY A 132 4.69 -1.80 -7.19
CA GLY A 132 4.36 -0.43 -6.81
C GLY A 132 4.36 -0.24 -5.28
N ILE A 133 4.51 0.99 -4.84
CA ILE A 133 4.48 1.38 -3.43
C ILE A 133 3.31 2.32 -3.17
N ASN A 134 2.52 1.98 -2.16
CA ASN A 134 1.48 2.83 -1.60
C ASN A 134 1.94 3.34 -0.22
N LEU A 135 2.25 4.62 -0.11
CA LEU A 135 2.57 5.27 1.16
C LEU A 135 1.26 5.64 1.88
N GLU A 136 1.22 5.37 3.18
CA GLU A 136 0.01 5.49 3.99
C GLU A 136 0.34 6.04 5.39
N ASP A 137 -0.50 6.93 5.92
CA ASP A 137 -0.46 7.36 7.33
C ASP A 137 0.93 7.92 7.79
N ILE A 138 1.64 8.61 6.90
CA ILE A 138 2.90 9.32 7.21
C ILE A 138 2.58 10.79 7.44
N LYS A 139 3.05 11.37 8.55
CA LYS A 139 2.73 12.75 8.90
C LYS A 139 3.30 13.78 7.91
N ALA A 140 2.58 14.88 7.77
CA ALA A 140 3.10 16.10 7.16
C ALA A 140 4.01 16.88 8.14
N PRO A 141 5.03 17.61 7.65
CA PRO A 141 5.42 17.76 6.24
C PRO A 141 6.33 16.65 5.70
N GLU A 142 6.71 15.67 6.51
CA GLU A 142 7.68 14.64 6.14
C GLU A 142 7.20 13.77 4.96
N CYS A 143 5.90 13.45 4.89
CA CYS A 143 5.29 12.68 3.80
C CYS A 143 5.59 13.24 2.41
N PHE A 144 5.58 14.56 2.24
CA PHE A 144 5.90 15.22 0.97
C PHE A 144 7.35 14.99 0.54
N THR A 145 8.28 15.04 1.49
CA THR A 145 9.70 14.79 1.21
C THR A 145 9.95 13.33 0.89
N VAL A 146 9.33 12.42 1.66
CA VAL A 146 9.44 10.98 1.46
C VAL A 146 8.91 10.59 0.09
N GLU A 147 7.69 10.98 -0.26
CA GLU A 147 7.08 10.65 -1.55
C GLU A 147 7.90 11.21 -2.72
N ARG A 148 8.28 12.49 -2.67
CA ARG A 148 9.06 13.12 -3.75
C ARG A 148 10.37 12.38 -3.98
N LYS A 149 11.15 12.13 -2.92
CA LYS A 149 12.45 11.45 -3.04
C LYS A 149 12.30 10.02 -3.56
N LEU A 150 11.25 9.30 -3.13
CA LEU A 150 10.98 7.95 -3.62
C LEU A 150 10.56 7.95 -5.09
N ARG A 151 9.70 8.88 -5.52
CA ARG A 151 9.31 9.03 -6.93
C ARG A 151 10.47 9.39 -7.85
N GLU A 152 11.46 10.14 -7.35
CA GLU A 152 12.68 10.47 -8.10
C GLU A 152 13.65 9.29 -8.20
N ARG A 153 13.72 8.44 -7.18
CA ARG A 153 14.71 7.36 -7.07
C ARG A 153 14.24 6.02 -7.64
N MET A 154 12.98 5.66 -7.39
CA MET A 154 12.47 4.33 -7.70
C MET A 154 11.96 4.22 -9.13
N LYS A 155 12.12 3.05 -9.75
CA LYS A 155 11.64 2.77 -11.12
C LYS A 155 10.23 2.17 -11.17
N ILE A 156 9.57 2.07 -10.02
CA ILE A 156 8.19 1.61 -9.87
C ILE A 156 7.31 2.79 -9.39
N PRO A 157 6.00 2.77 -9.66
CA PRO A 157 5.11 3.80 -9.16
C PRO A 157 5.12 3.87 -7.63
N VAL A 158 5.23 5.09 -7.12
CA VAL A 158 5.07 5.43 -5.70
C VAL A 158 3.91 6.42 -5.59
N PHE A 159 2.95 6.13 -4.72
CA PHE A 159 1.72 6.88 -4.56
C PHE A 159 1.41 7.06 -3.08
N HIS A 160 1.13 8.29 -2.64
CA HIS A 160 0.62 8.54 -1.29
C HIS A 160 -0.90 8.66 -1.28
N ASP A 161 -1.60 7.71 -0.65
CA ASP A 161 -3.07 7.63 -0.73
C ASP A 161 -3.75 8.81 -0.03
N ASP A 162 -3.29 9.17 1.17
CA ASP A 162 -3.90 10.26 1.94
C ASP A 162 -3.87 11.61 1.19
N GLN A 163 -2.84 11.85 0.38
CA GLN A 163 -2.71 13.05 -0.45
C GLN A 163 -3.52 12.90 -1.75
N HIS A 164 -3.06 11.99 -2.61
CA HIS A 164 -3.51 11.93 -4.00
C HIS A 164 -4.83 11.16 -4.14
N GLY A 165 -5.03 10.09 -3.37
CA GLY A 165 -6.28 9.32 -3.35
C GLY A 165 -7.46 10.17 -2.89
N THR A 166 -7.27 10.92 -1.79
CA THR A 166 -8.24 11.91 -1.30
C THR A 166 -8.51 12.97 -2.36
N ALA A 167 -7.47 13.57 -2.95
CA ALA A 167 -7.63 14.62 -3.96
C ALA A 167 -8.41 14.14 -5.20
N ILE A 168 -8.18 12.91 -5.66
CA ILE A 168 -8.91 12.31 -6.79
C ILE A 168 -10.40 12.17 -6.44
N CYS A 169 -10.71 11.60 -5.26
CA CYS A 169 -12.10 11.37 -4.84
C CYS A 169 -12.86 12.69 -4.62
N VAL A 170 -12.23 13.66 -3.95
CA VAL A 170 -12.80 15.00 -3.71
C VAL A 170 -13.01 15.75 -5.02
N SER A 171 -12.04 15.69 -5.94
CA SER A 171 -12.17 16.34 -7.25
C SER A 171 -13.30 15.74 -8.07
N ALA A 172 -13.45 14.41 -8.06
CA ALA A 172 -14.55 13.74 -8.74
C ALA A 172 -15.92 14.16 -8.16
N ALA A 173 -16.05 14.20 -6.83
CA ALA A 173 -17.26 14.66 -6.15
C ALA A 173 -17.56 16.13 -6.48
N PHE A 174 -16.54 16.99 -6.44
CA PHE A 174 -16.66 18.42 -6.73
C PHE A 174 -17.11 18.68 -8.18
N ILE A 175 -16.47 18.05 -9.17
CA ILE A 175 -16.81 18.18 -10.58
C ILE A 175 -18.26 17.71 -10.83
N ASN A 176 -18.68 16.60 -10.20
CA ASN A 176 -20.06 16.13 -10.34
C ASN A 176 -21.06 17.06 -9.64
N GLY A 177 -20.71 17.61 -8.47
CA GLY A 177 -21.52 18.62 -7.78
C GLY A 177 -21.75 19.86 -8.64
N LEU A 178 -20.72 20.34 -9.33
CA LEU A 178 -20.83 21.49 -10.26
C LEU A 178 -21.81 21.22 -11.41
N LYS A 179 -21.82 19.99 -11.95
CA LYS A 179 -22.80 19.59 -12.98
C LYS A 179 -24.23 19.64 -12.44
N VAL A 180 -24.46 19.16 -11.22
CA VAL A 180 -25.79 19.15 -10.59
C VAL A 180 -26.34 20.57 -10.42
N VAL A 181 -25.50 21.53 -10.02
CA VAL A 181 -25.91 22.93 -9.84
C VAL A 181 -25.74 23.80 -11.09
N GLY A 182 -25.33 23.21 -12.22
CA GLY A 182 -25.16 23.91 -13.51
C GLY A 182 -24.09 25.01 -13.50
N LYS A 183 -23.02 24.89 -12.71
CA LYS A 183 -21.95 25.90 -12.62
C LYS A 183 -20.68 25.47 -13.37
N ASP A 184 -20.05 26.42 -14.08
CA ASP A 184 -18.71 26.23 -14.65
C ASP A 184 -17.64 26.33 -13.56
N ILE A 185 -16.71 25.38 -13.53
CA ILE A 185 -15.57 25.35 -12.61
C ILE A 185 -14.69 26.61 -12.72
N LYS A 186 -14.66 27.28 -13.88
CA LYS A 186 -13.90 28.53 -14.07
C LYS A 186 -14.53 29.74 -13.39
N GLN A 187 -15.79 29.64 -12.95
CA GLN A 187 -16.58 30.74 -12.39
C GLN A 187 -16.83 30.60 -10.89
N VAL A 188 -16.39 29.50 -10.28
CA VAL A 188 -16.58 29.27 -8.84
C VAL A 188 -15.36 29.70 -8.04
N LYS A 189 -15.62 30.18 -6.82
CA LYS A 189 -14.57 30.40 -5.82
C LYS A 189 -14.48 29.16 -4.95
N VAL A 190 -13.31 28.56 -4.89
CA VAL A 190 -13.02 27.38 -4.06
C VAL A 190 -12.30 27.83 -2.81
N VAL A 191 -12.76 27.37 -1.65
CA VAL A 191 -12.12 27.61 -0.35
C VAL A 191 -11.73 26.27 0.23
N THR A 192 -10.46 26.11 0.56
CA THR A 192 -9.92 24.94 1.27
C THR A 192 -9.55 25.34 2.70
N SER A 193 -10.06 24.61 3.69
CA SER A 193 -9.74 24.85 5.10
C SER A 193 -8.90 23.69 5.63
N GLY A 194 -7.59 23.92 5.72
CA GLY A 194 -6.56 22.91 6.04
C GLY A 194 -5.45 22.91 4.99
N ALA A 195 -4.21 22.78 5.44
CA ALA A 195 -3.00 22.75 4.59
C ALA A 195 -2.08 21.58 4.97
N GLY A 196 -2.70 20.44 5.32
CA GLY A 196 -2.02 19.19 5.61
C GLY A 196 -1.65 18.44 4.34
N ALA A 197 -1.38 17.14 4.49
CA ALA A 197 -1.25 16.18 3.39
C ALA A 197 -2.49 16.22 2.47
#